data_AF-A0A9E4YZQ1-F1
#
_entry.id   AF-A0A9E4YZQ1-F1
#
_cell.length_a   1.000
_cell.length_b   1.000
_cell.length_c   1.000
_cell.angle_alpha   90.00
_cell.angle_beta   90.00
_cell.angle_gamma   90.00
#
_symmetry.space_group_name_H-M   'P 1'
#
loop_
_entity.id
_entity.type
_entity.pdbx_description
1 polymer ?
#
loop_
_entity_poly.entity_id
_entity_poly.type
_entity_poly.pdbx_seq_one_letter_code
_entity_poly.pdbx_strand_id
1 'polypeptide(L)' 'PLPTRVLKSRLPMENSELPCPVTYIVLTQDKIIPPDAQSRIAERFEGVETVEIESCHQVMAQHPQELAEVLLRYA' A
#
# COMPACT_ATOMS: atom_id res chain seq x y z
N PRO A 1 29.84 -10.07 7.95
CA PRO A 1 29.35 -10.47 6.61
C PRO A 1 28.04 -9.76 6.26
N LEU A 2 27.96 -9.12 5.08
CA LEU A 2 26.74 -8.47 4.62
C LEU A 2 25.76 -9.53 4.06
N PRO A 3 24.46 -9.48 4.38
CA PRO A 3 23.48 -10.41 3.83
C PRO A 3 23.35 -10.22 2.31
N THR A 4 23.73 -11.22 1.52
CA THR A 4 23.66 -11.21 0.04
C THR A 4 22.39 -11.86 -0.51
N ARG A 5 21.49 -12.32 0.36
CA ARG A 5 20.30 -13.07 -0.06
C ARG A 5 19.19 -12.09 -0.45
N VAL A 6 19.05 -11.87 -1.76
CA VAL A 6 17.91 -11.14 -2.33
C VAL A 6 16.61 -11.91 -2.09
N LEU A 7 15.60 -11.21 -1.57
CA LEU A 7 14.24 -11.74 -1.40
C LEU A 7 13.70 -12.10 -2.80
N LYS A 8 13.47 -13.39 -3.05
CA LYS A 8 13.02 -13.89 -4.36
C LYS A 8 11.50 -13.90 -4.56
N SER A 9 10.73 -13.32 -3.64
CA SER A 9 9.26 -13.26 -3.77
C SER A 9 8.86 -12.16 -4.76
N ARG A 10 9.04 -12.42 -6.06
CA ARG A 10 8.22 -11.77 -7.08
C ARG A 10 6.90 -12.53 -7.12
N LEU A 11 5.86 -11.92 -6.57
CA LEU A 11 4.50 -12.37 -6.84
C LEU A 11 4.25 -12.16 -8.35
N PRO A 12 3.80 -13.18 -9.09
CA PRO A 12 3.38 -12.98 -10.47
C PRO A 12 2.27 -11.92 -10.49
N MET A 13 2.56 -10.74 -11.03
CA MET A 13 1.61 -9.63 -11.16
C MET A 13 0.84 -9.73 -12.47
N GLU A 14 0.52 -10.94 -12.92
CA GLU A 14 -0.40 -11.18 -14.02
C GLU A 14 -1.77 -11.40 -13.36
N ASN A 15 -2.56 -10.33 -13.23
CA ASN A 15 -3.93 -10.33 -12.69
C ASN A 15 -4.13 -11.29 -11.50
N SER A 16 -3.36 -11.08 -10.44
CA SER A 16 -3.44 -11.90 -9.25
C SER A 16 -4.76 -11.61 -8.56
N GLU A 17 -5.78 -12.43 -8.82
CA GLU A 17 -6.88 -12.63 -7.88
C GLU A 17 -6.25 -12.92 -6.52
N LEU A 18 -6.28 -11.95 -5.61
CA LEU A 18 -5.78 -12.15 -4.27
C LEU A 18 -6.80 -13.00 -3.50
N PRO A 19 -6.35 -13.95 -2.67
CA PRO A 19 -7.26 -14.84 -1.93
C PRO A 19 -8.06 -14.11 -0.84
N CYS A 20 -7.89 -12.79 -0.71
CA CYS A 20 -8.56 -11.95 0.27
C CYS A 20 -8.83 -10.55 -0.32
N PRO A 21 -9.81 -9.82 0.23
CA PRO A 21 -10.02 -8.41 -0.08
C PRO A 21 -8.75 -7.59 0.17
N VAL A 22 -8.56 -6.54 -0.65
CA VAL A 22 -7.44 -5.61 -0.52
C VAL A 22 -7.93 -4.18 -0.52
N THR A 23 -7.34 -3.42 0.40
CA THR A 23 -7.48 -1.97 0.49
C THR A 23 -6.11 -1.35 0.27
N TYR A 24 -6.01 -0.41 -0.67
CA TYR A 24 -4.80 0.35 -0.95
C TYR A 24 -4.92 1.74 -0.32
N ILE A 25 -3.96 2.12 0.52
CA ILE A 25 -3.93 3.46 1.13
C ILE A 25 -3.04 4.37 0.28
N VAL A 26 -3.62 5.41 -0.32
CA VAL A 26 -2.93 6.43 -1.09
C VAL A 26 -2.48 7.56 -0.17
N LEU A 27 -1.18 7.85 -0.18
CA LEU A 27 -0.56 8.88 0.67
C LEU A 27 -0.34 10.15 -0.16
N THR A 28 -1.15 11.18 0.06
CA THR A 28 -1.23 12.33 -0.87
C THR A 28 -0.03 13.28 -0.79
N GLN A 29 0.80 13.19 0.25
CA GLN A 29 2.03 13.98 0.42
C GLN A 29 3.31 13.13 0.32
N ASP A 30 3.21 11.90 -0.19
CA ASP A 30 4.37 11.04 -0.41
C ASP A 30 5.27 11.59 -1.54
N LYS A 31 6.53 11.87 -1.20
CA LYS A 31 7.56 12.38 -2.12
C LYS A 31 8.45 11.27 -2.69
N ILE A 32 8.33 10.05 -2.19
CA ILE A 32 9.03 8.86 -2.69
C ILE A 32 8.20 8.23 -3.81
N ILE A 33 6.89 8.07 -3.59
CA ILE A 33 5.96 7.55 -4.60
C ILE A 33 4.81 8.55 -4.77
N PRO A 34 4.81 9.34 -5.85
CA PRO A 34 3.74 10.31 -6.10
C PRO A 34 2.33 9.69 -6.12
N PRO A 35 1.27 10.42 -5.74
CA PRO A 35 -0.09 9.87 -5.63
C PRO A 35 -0.64 9.27 -6.93
N ASP A 36 -0.29 9.85 -8.09
CA ASP A 36 -0.66 9.33 -9.40
C ASP A 36 0.02 7.98 -9.69
N ALA A 37 1.29 7.82 -9.28
CA ALA A 37 1.99 6.56 -9.38
C ALA A 37 1.41 5.49 -8.42
N GLN A 38 1.00 5.89 -7.22
CA GLN A 38 0.29 5.01 -6.27
C GLN A 38 -1.04 4.54 -6.84
N SER A 39 -1.80 5.43 -7.48
CA SER A 39 -3.09 5.09 -8.12
C SER A 39 -2.91 3.99 -9.18
N ARG A 40 -1.87 4.10 -10.01
CA ARG A 40 -1.51 3.06 -11.00
C ARG A 40 -1.04 1.74 -10.39
N ILE A 41 -0.55 1.76 -9.15
CA ILE A 41 -0.21 0.53 -8.41
C ILE A 41 -1.51 -0.11 -7.91
N ALA A 42 -2.42 0.69 -7.34
CA ALA A 42 -3.73 0.23 -6.88
C ALA A 42 -4.51 -0.45 -8.01
N GLU A 43 -4.55 0.15 -9.20
CA GLU A 43 -5.22 -0.40 -10.40
C GLU A 43 -4.77 -1.81 -10.82
N ARG A 44 -3.63 -2.30 -10.31
CA ARG A 44 -3.17 -3.69 -10.57
C ARG A 44 -3.94 -4.74 -9.78
N PHE A 45 -4.74 -4.33 -8.81
CA PHE A 45 -5.54 -5.20 -7.96
C PHE A 45 -7.01 -5.09 -8.35
N GLU A 46 -7.60 -6.20 -8.77
CA GLU A 46 -9.02 -6.23 -9.15
C GLU A 46 -9.90 -5.97 -7.92
N GLY A 47 -10.88 -5.07 -8.07
CA GLY A 47 -11.84 -4.74 -7.01
C GLY A 47 -11.26 -4.03 -5.78
N VAL A 48 -10.06 -3.45 -5.89
CA VAL A 48 -9.40 -2.77 -4.77
C VAL A 48 -10.20 -1.57 -4.26
N GLU A 49 -10.33 -1.47 -2.93
CA GLU A 49 -10.79 -0.23 -2.28
C GLU A 49 -9.59 0.71 -2.12
N THR A 50 -9.72 1.97 -2.53
CA THR A 50 -8.70 2.99 -2.28
C THR A 50 -9.13 3.92 -1.15
N VAL A 51 -8.24 4.17 -0.20
CA VAL A 51 -8.42 5.15 0.89
C VAL A 51 -7.31 6.18 0.80
N GLU A 52 -7.64 7.47 0.81
CA GLU A 52 -6.64 8.53 0.84
C GLU A 52 -6.33 8.95 2.28
N ILE A 53 -5.05 9.18 2.57
CA ILE A 53 -4.59 9.82 3.81
C ILE A 53 -3.65 10.95 3.44
N GLU A 54 -3.86 12.12 4.04
CA GLU A 54 -2.99 13.28 3.87
C GLU A 54 -1.67 13.12 4.65
N SER A 55 -0.77 12.27 4.14
CA SER A 55 0.48 11.96 4.81
C SER A 55 1.64 11.73 3.84
N CYS A 56 2.87 11.86 4.34
CA CYS A 56 4.10 11.44 3.68
C CYS A 56 4.21 9.91 3.62
N HIS A 57 5.31 9.42 3.03
CA HIS A 57 5.59 7.98 2.91
C HIS A 57 5.55 7.19 4.23
N GLN A 58 5.71 7.86 5.37
CA GLN A 58 5.78 7.25 6.71
C GLN A 58 4.50 7.53 7.50
N VAL A 59 3.35 7.16 6.94
CA VAL A 59 2.02 7.36 7.56
C VAL A 59 1.92 6.80 8.98
N MET A 60 2.55 5.64 9.25
CA MET A 60 2.61 5.06 10.60
C MET A 60 3.28 5.99 11.63
N ALA A 61 4.18 6.87 11.20
CA ALA A 61 4.87 7.81 12.09
C ALA A 61 4.15 9.16 12.16
N GLN A 62 3.60 9.65 11.05
CA GLN A 62 2.99 10.98 10.97
C GLN A 62 1.52 10.97 11.43
N HIS A 63 0.75 9.94 11.06
CA HIS A 63 -0.68 9.79 11.34
C HIS A 63 -1.02 8.37 11.87
N PRO A 64 -0.40 7.91 12.98
CA PRO A 64 -0.63 6.55 13.50
C PRO A 64 -2.09 6.29 13.87
N GLN A 65 -2.80 7.28 14.40
CA GLN A 65 -4.19 7.12 14.83
C GLN A 65 -5.14 6.96 13.64
N GLU A 66 -5.05 7.84 12.64
CA GLU A 66 -5.87 7.78 11.42
C GLU A 66 -5.64 6.47 10.67
N LEU A 67 -4.39 6.04 10.55
CA LEU A 67 -4.08 4.72 9.98
C LEU A 67 -4.70 3.58 10.80
N ALA A 68 -4.62 3.63 12.13
CA ALA A 68 -5.21 2.61 12.99
C ALA A 68 -6.73 2.55 12.83
N GLU A 69 -7.41 3.70 12.68
CA GLU A 69 -8.84 3.76 12.41
C GLU A 69 -9.20 3.06 11.09
N VAL A 70 -8.40 3.24 10.03
CA VAL A 70 -8.59 2.50 8.76
C VAL A 70 -8.42 0.99 8.96
N LEU A 71 -7.37 0.57 9.68
CA LEU A 71 -7.07 -0.84 9.92
C LEU A 71 -8.14 -1.53 10.79
N LEU A 72 -8.68 -0.84 11.79
CA LEU A 72 -9.72 -1.37 12.68
C LEU A 72 -11.05 -1.64 11.97
N ARG A 73 -11.27 -1.12 10.75
CA ARG A 73 -12.45 -1.46 9.93
C ARG A 73 -12.46 -2.95 9.50
N TYR A 74 -11.33 -3.64 9.60
CA TYR A 74 -11.16 -5.02 9.14
C TYR A 74 -10.74 -6.00 10.26
N ALA A 75 -10.75 -5.54 11.52
CA ALA A 75 -10.40 -6.34 12.71
C ALA A 75 -11.61 -7.06 13.31
#